data_AF-A0A537BEX2-F1
#
_entry.id   AF-A0A537BEX2-F1
#
_cell.length_a   1.000
_cell.length_b   1.000
_cell.length_c   1.000
_cell.angle_alpha   90.00
_cell.angle_beta   90.00
_cell.angle_gamma   90.00
#
_symmetry.space_group_name_H-M   'P 1'
#
loop_
_entity.id
_entity.type
_entity.pdbx_description
1 polymer ?
#
loop_
_entity_poly.entity_id
_entity_poly.type
_entity_poly.pdbx_seq_one_letter_code
_entity_poly.pdbx_strand_id
1 'polypeptide(L)' 'MAVVLKTAEEIERMRVAGRLASEVLDFIAPHVRPGITTGKLNDLCHDYMVDVQHTVPAPLNYAPPGYRPF' A
#
# COMPACT_ATOMS: atom_id res chain seq x y z
N MET A 1 13.90 -18.05 -12.43
CA MET A 1 14.01 -16.88 -11.53
C MET A 1 14.77 -17.32 -10.29
N ALA A 2 15.86 -16.66 -9.92
CA ALA A 2 16.54 -16.96 -8.66
C ALA A 2 15.78 -16.32 -7.49
N VAL A 3 15.69 -17.00 -6.35
CA VAL A 3 15.12 -16.43 -5.13
C VAL A 3 16.18 -15.55 -4.47
N VAL A 4 15.83 -14.31 -4.15
CA VAL A 4 16.71 -13.39 -3.41
C VAL A 4 16.56 -13.67 -1.91
N LEU A 5 17.62 -14.18 -1.29
CA LEU A 5 17.68 -14.35 0.16
C LEU A 5 17.96 -12.98 0.80
N LYS A 6 17.03 -12.51 1.64
CA LYS A 6 17.15 -11.23 2.33
C LYS A 6 18.14 -11.32 3.49
N THR A 7 18.91 -10.27 3.66
CA THR A 7 19.70 -10.01 4.88
C THR A 7 18.79 -9.74 6.08
N ALA A 8 19.34 -9.82 7.28
CA ALA A 8 18.59 -9.49 8.50
C ALA A 8 18.03 -8.05 8.47
N GLU A 9 18.81 -7.09 7.98
CA GLU A 9 18.38 -5.69 7.87
C GLU A 9 17.21 -5.52 6.88
N GLU A 10 17.27 -6.17 5.72
CA GLU A 10 16.16 -6.14 4.76
C GLU A 10 14.90 -6.77 5.35
N ILE A 11 15.02 -7.83 6.14
CA ILE A 11 13.88 -8.43 6.84
C ILE A 11 13.27 -7.44 7.84
N GLU A 12 14.07 -6.71 8.62
CA GLU A 12 13.53 -5.69 9.54
C GLU A 12 12.76 -4.59 8.80
N ARG A 13 13.29 -4.12 7.67
CA ARG A 13 12.59 -3.14 6.81
C ARG A 13 11.28 -3.72 6.28
N MET A 14 11.27 -4.98 5.86
CA MET A 14 10.05 -5.66 5.41
C MET A 14 9.01 -5.83 6.53
N ARG A 15 9.42 -6.02 7.80
CA ARG A 15 8.47 -6.07 8.93
C ARG A 15 7.75 -4.74 9.12
N VAL A 16 8.46 -3.62 8.98
CA VAL A 16 7.83 -2.29 9.03
C VAL A 16 6.86 -2.10 7.86
N ALA A 17 7.30 -2.39 6.63
CA ALA A 17 6.45 -2.28 5.45
C ALA A 17 5.17 -3.15 5.54
N GLY A 18 5.31 -4.40 5.99
CA GLY A 18 4.19 -5.31 6.18
C GLY A 18 3.21 -4.86 7.27
N ARG A 19 3.72 -4.29 8.37
CA ARG A 19 2.88 -3.73 9.42
C ARG A 19 2.08 -2.53 8.91
N LEU A 20 2.72 -1.57 8.25
CA LEU A 20 2.05 -0.40 7.68
C LEU A 20 1.00 -0.79 6.63
N ALA A 21 1.31 -1.80 5.80
CA ALA A 21 0.35 -2.36 4.85
C ALA A 21 -0.88 -2.99 5.53
N SER A 22 -0.71 -3.65 6.68
CA SER A 22 -1.84 -4.16 7.48
C SER A 22 -2.65 -3.02 8.09
N GLU A 23 -1.98 -2.01 8.65
CA GLU A 23 -2.64 -0.87 9.30
C GLU A 23 -3.56 -0.09 8.34
N VAL A 24 -3.17 0.12 7.08
CA VAL A 24 -4.05 0.79 6.10
C VAL A 24 -5.27 -0.08 5.74
N LEU A 25 -5.13 -1.42 5.76
CA LEU A 25 -6.27 -2.33 5.57
C LEU A 25 -7.22 -2.29 6.76
N ASP A 26 -6.70 -2.25 7.98
CA ASP A 26 -7.51 -2.09 9.19
C ASP A 26 -8.22 -0.73 9.22
N PHE A 27 -7.51 0.33 8.80
CA PHE A 27 -8.05 1.68 8.67
C PHE A 27 -9.21 1.74 7.66
N ILE A 28 -9.08 1.13 6.48
CA ILE A 28 -10.10 1.26 5.43
C ILE A 28 -11.32 0.36 5.67
N ALA A 29 -11.16 -0.77 6.36
CA ALA A 29 -12.23 -1.74 6.63
C ALA A 29 -13.57 -1.12 7.10
N PRO A 30 -13.62 -0.22 8.10
CA PRO A 30 -14.87 0.39 8.55
C PRO A 30 -15.51 1.35 7.52
N HIS A 31 -14.81 1.76 6.47
CA HIS A 31 -15.32 2.66 5.42
C HIS A 31 -15.96 1.91 4.25
N VAL A 32 -15.74 0.59 4.13
CA VAL A 32 -16.35 -0.24 3.09
C VAL A 32 -17.82 -0.45 3.42
N ARG A 33 -18.68 0.40 2.83
CA ARG A 33 -20.13 0.42 3.07
C ARG A 33 -20.88 0.58 1.74
N PRO A 34 -22.14 0.08 1.65
CA PRO A 34 -22.97 0.31 0.47
C PRO A 34 -23.07 1.80 0.12
N GLY A 35 -22.93 2.12 -1.18
CA GLY A 35 -22.99 3.48 -1.69
C GLY A 35 -21.67 4.25 -1.69
N ILE A 36 -20.59 3.70 -1.11
CA ILE A 36 -19.25 4.31 -1.20
C ILE A 36 -18.57 3.87 -2.50
N THR A 37 -17.99 4.82 -3.24
CA THR A 37 -17.23 4.51 -4.46
C THR A 37 -15.84 4.00 -4.13
N THR A 38 -15.28 3.14 -4.99
CA THR A 38 -13.89 2.70 -4.87
C THR A 38 -12.89 3.86 -4.98
N GLY A 39 -13.22 4.91 -5.74
CA GLY A 39 -12.44 6.14 -5.78
C GLY A 39 -12.36 6.83 -4.41
N LYS A 40 -13.47 6.89 -3.67
CA LYS A 40 -13.45 7.46 -2.32
C LYS A 40 -12.62 6.61 -1.35
N LEU A 41 -12.67 5.28 -1.48
CA LEU A 41 -11.83 4.38 -0.69
C LEU A 41 -10.34 4.56 -1.03
N ASN A 42 -10.02 4.72 -2.32
CA ASN A 42 -8.67 5.02 -2.80
C ASN A 42 -8.13 6.31 -2.17
N ASP A 43 -8.92 7.39 -2.20
CA ASP A 43 -8.49 8.69 -1.65
C ASP A 43 -8.22 8.58 -0.14
N LEU A 44 -9.08 7.89 0.60
CA LEU A 44 -8.87 7.65 2.04
C LEU A 44 -7.58 6.87 2.30
N CYS A 45 -7.32 5.80 1.54
CA CYS A 45 -6.08 5.04 1.68
C CYS A 45 -4.85 5.89 1.32
N HIS A 46 -4.91 6.67 0.24
CA HIS A 46 -3.83 7.55 -0.19
C HIS A 46 -3.49 8.56 0.91
N ASP A 47 -4.47 9.30 1.41
CA ASP A 47 -4.29 10.33 2.43
C ASP A 47 -3.75 9.71 3.72
N TYR A 48 -4.28 8.55 4.14
CA TYR A 48 -3.76 7.84 5.32
C TYR A 48 -2.29 7.42 5.14
N MET A 49 -1.94 6.88 3.98
CA MET A 49 -0.57 6.46 3.69
C MET A 49 0.41 7.64 3.67
N VAL A 50 0.02 8.79 3.10
CA VAL A 50 0.89 9.97 2.94
C VAL A 50 0.95 10.81 4.23
N ASP A 51 -0.21 11.17 4.78
CA ASP A 51 -0.31 12.15 5.86
C ASP A 51 -0.14 11.53 7.25
N VAL A 52 -0.48 10.23 7.41
CA VAL A 52 -0.40 9.55 8.71
C VAL A 52 0.78 8.59 8.79
N GLN A 53 0.94 7.71 7.80
CA GLN A 53 2.01 6.71 7.81
C GLN A 53 3.33 7.24 7.22
N HIS A 54 3.30 8.36 6.52
CA HIS A 54 4.45 8.96 5.83
C HIS A 54 5.12 7.99 4.84
N THR A 55 4.29 7.28 4.08
CA THR A 55 4.69 6.32 3.04
C THR A 55 4.27 6.79 1.65
N VAL A 56 4.83 6.15 0.62
CA VAL A 56 4.43 6.34 -0.76
C VAL A 56 3.54 5.17 -1.20
N PRO A 57 2.35 5.42 -1.78
CA PRO A 57 1.51 4.36 -2.34
C PRO A 57 2.19 3.66 -3.51
N ALA A 58 2.63 2.42 -3.30
CA ALA A 58 3.37 1.64 -4.31
C ALA A 58 2.62 1.44 -5.64
N PRO A 59 1.27 1.29 -5.69
CA PRO A 59 0.55 1.16 -6.95
C PRO A 59 0.46 2.44 -7.78
N LEU A 60 0.63 3.62 -7.16
CA LEU A 60 0.45 4.91 -7.84
C LEU A 60 1.49 5.08 -8.94
N ASN A 61 1.04 5.27 -10.19
CA ASN A 61 1.88 5.31 -11.39
C ASN A 61 2.71 4.03 -11.64
N TYR A 62 2.37 2.90 -11.01
CA TYR A 62 3.10 1.66 -11.25
C TYR A 62 2.80 1.13 -12.66
N ALA A 63 3.85 1.08 -13.51
CA ALA A 63 3.75 0.66 -14.91
C ALA A 63 4.92 -0.26 -15.31
N PRO A 64 4.77 -1.58 -15.17
CA PRO A 64 5.70 -2.52 -15.78
C PRO A 64 5.76 -2.36 -17.31
N PRO A 65 6.83 -2.82 -17.97
CA PRO A 65 6.95 -2.73 -19.43
C PRO A 65 5.71 -3.27 -20.15
N GLY A 66 5.07 -2.45 -20.97
CA GLY A 66 3.87 -2.79 -21.74
C GLY A 66 2.53 -2.49 -21.05
N TYR A 67 2.53 -1.98 -19.82
CA TYR A 67 1.31 -1.60 -19.11
C TYR A 67 1.13 -0.08 -19.06
N ARG A 68 -0.14 0.36 -19.06
CA ARG A 68 -0.45 1.76 -18.74
C ARG A 68 -0.33 1.96 -17.23
N PRO A 69 0.26 3.08 -16.76
CA PRO A 69 0.30 3.39 -15.33
C PRO A 69 -1.12 3.45 -14.76
N PHE A 70 -1.23 3.00 -13.52
CA PHE A 70 -2.42 3.14 -12.67
C PHE A 70 -2.48 4.52 -12.03
#